data_AF-A0A662H2S7-F1
#
_entry.id   AF-A0A662H2S7-F1
#
_cell.length_a   1.000
_cell.length_b   1.000
_cell.length_c   1.000
_cell.angle_alpha   90.00
_cell.angle_beta   90.00
_cell.angle_gamma   90.00
#
_symmetry.space_group_name_H-M   'P 1'
#
loop_
_entity.id
_entity.type
_entity.pdbx_description
1 polymer ?
#
loop_
_entity_poly.entity_id
_entity_poly.type
_entity_poly.pdbx_seq_one_letter_code
_entity_poly.pdbx_strand_id
1 'polypeptide(L)'
;MRVNEGERVLTTVVHLGEVANILEDVAGSGLAASFIQDLLLKENVFVEPVTVNDNLEGAMMALQKGVSVNDAVAYLTMRRKGVTEIYTFDKHFEKLSVKIVQE
;
A
#
# COMPACT_ATOMS: atom_id res chain seq x y z
N MET A 1 -5.91 15.46 -5.98
CA MET A 1 -6.00 14.07 -5.52
C MET A 1 -7.15 13.97 -4.54
N ARG A 2 -8.12 13.08 -4.81
CA ARG A 2 -9.29 12.80 -3.95
C ARG A 2 -8.94 12.58 -2.48
N VAL A 3 -7.76 12.02 -2.20
CA VAL A 3 -7.23 11.84 -0.85
C VAL A 3 -7.11 13.17 -0.08
N ASN A 4 -6.70 14.26 -0.73
CA ASN A 4 -6.64 15.58 -0.08
C ASN A 4 -8.02 16.21 0.13
N GLU A 5 -9.04 15.71 -0.57
CA GLU A 5 -10.44 16.15 -0.45
C GLU A 5 -11.21 15.31 0.59
N GLY A 6 -10.52 14.43 1.32
CA GLY A 6 -11.09 13.64 2.43
C GLY A 6 -11.52 12.23 2.03
N GLU A 7 -11.15 11.74 0.85
CA GLU A 7 -11.37 10.33 0.51
C GLU A 7 -10.71 9.41 1.54
N ARG A 8 -11.48 8.45 2.06
CA ARG A 8 -10.97 7.46 2.99
C ARG A 8 -10.10 6.47 2.25
N VAL A 9 -8.82 6.43 2.59
CA VAL A 9 -7.83 5.51 1.99
C VAL A 9 -7.22 4.61 3.03
N LEU A 10 -6.76 3.45 2.59
CA LEU A 10 -6.12 2.45 3.43
C LEU A 10 -4.75 2.11 2.87
N THR A 11 -3.78 1.95 3.75
CA THR A 11 -2.45 1.39 3.45
C THR A 11 -2.04 0.42 4.57
N THR A 12 -0.83 -0.13 4.51
CA THR A 12 -0.29 -0.97 5.57
C THR A 12 1.05 -0.43 6.07
N VAL A 13 1.45 -0.84 7.28
CA VAL A 13 2.76 -0.47 7.85
C VAL A 13 3.95 -0.88 6.97
N VAL A 14 3.81 -1.95 6.17
CA VAL A 14 4.85 -2.41 5.24
C VAL A 14 4.98 -1.43 4.07
N HIS A 15 3.87 -1.06 3.43
CA HIS A 15 3.89 -0.14 2.29
C HIS A 15 4.31 1.28 2.70
N LEU A 16 4.02 1.70 3.94
CA LEU A 16 4.59 2.95 4.48
C LEU A 16 6.12 2.90 4.54
N GLY A 17 6.68 1.76 4.95
CA GLY A 17 8.14 1.55 4.95
C GLY A 17 8.72 1.59 3.53
N GLU A 18 8.03 1.03 2.54
CA GLU A 18 8.46 1.14 1.13
C GLU A 18 8.45 2.57 0.63
N VAL A 19 7.37 3.32 0.90
CA VAL A 19 7.28 4.74 0.53
C VAL A 19 8.37 5.54 1.22
N ALA A 20 8.64 5.29 2.51
CA ALA A 20 9.73 5.93 3.22
C ALA A 20 11.06 5.65 2.53
N ASN A 21 11.43 4.39 2.32
CA ASN A 21 12.69 4.03 1.67
C ASN A 21 12.87 4.68 0.29
N ILE A 22 11.82 4.67 -0.56
CA ILE A 22 11.87 5.30 -1.89
C ILE A 22 12.07 6.82 -1.77
N LEU A 23 11.37 7.48 -0.84
CA LEU A 23 11.53 8.93 -0.61
C LEU A 23 12.90 9.27 -0.04
N GLU A 24 13.45 8.42 0.83
CA GLU A 24 14.80 8.59 1.37
C GLU A 24 15.85 8.56 0.26
N ASP A 25 15.75 7.59 -0.64
CA ASP A 25 16.66 7.44 -1.78
C ASP A 25 16.57 8.61 -2.77
N VAL A 26 15.36 9.16 -2.98
CA VAL A 26 15.12 10.22 -3.98
C VAL A 26 15.38 11.63 -3.42
N ALA A 27 15.05 11.87 -2.15
CA ALA A 27 14.96 13.21 -1.59
C ALA A 27 15.52 13.37 -0.17
N GLY A 28 16.05 12.29 0.41
CA GLY A 28 16.68 12.28 1.72
C GLY A 28 15.73 12.04 2.89
N SER A 29 16.31 11.64 4.02
CA SER A 29 15.60 11.23 5.24
C SER A 29 14.72 12.31 5.86
N GLY A 30 15.11 13.59 5.75
CA GLY A 30 14.31 14.70 6.24
C GLY A 30 12.95 14.81 5.55
N LEU A 31 12.92 14.71 4.20
CA LEU A 31 11.68 14.77 3.46
C LEU A 31 10.83 13.53 3.72
N ALA A 32 11.43 12.33 3.68
CA ALA A 32 10.72 11.08 3.94
C ALA A 32 10.05 11.08 5.32
N ALA A 33 10.75 11.49 6.37
CA ALA A 33 10.21 11.57 7.73
C ALA A 33 9.03 12.56 7.83
N SER A 34 9.17 13.77 7.25
CA SER A 34 8.10 14.76 7.25
C SER A 34 6.86 14.27 6.49
N PHE A 35 7.06 13.61 5.34
CA PHE A 35 5.98 13.07 4.54
C PHE A 35 5.19 11.98 5.29
N ILE A 36 5.89 11.03 5.92
CA ILE A 36 5.24 9.96 6.69
C ILE A 36 4.49 10.54 7.90
N GLN A 37 5.07 11.52 8.59
CA GLN A 37 4.39 12.21 9.69
C GLN A 37 3.09 12.89 9.20
N ASP A 38 3.17 13.68 8.14
CA ASP A 38 2.02 14.40 7.59
C ASP A 38 0.94 13.44 7.08
N LEU A 39 1.32 12.32 6.49
CA LEU A 39 0.40 11.28 6.02
C LEU A 39 -0.34 10.63 7.19
N LEU A 40 0.36 10.30 8.28
CA LEU A 40 -0.22 9.65 9.47
C LEU A 40 -1.11 10.57 10.30
N LEU A 41 -0.93 11.90 10.19
CA LEU A 41 -1.80 12.88 10.84
C LEU A 41 -3.14 13.09 10.12
N LYS A 42 -3.32 12.56 8.91
CA LYS A 42 -4.57 12.68 8.16
C LYS A 42 -5.66 11.77 8.72
N GLU A 43 -6.80 12.34 9.08
CA GLU A 43 -7.95 11.60 9.61
C GLU A 43 -8.57 10.60 8.63
N ASN A 44 -8.35 10.79 7.33
CA ASN A 44 -8.86 9.95 6.25
C ASN A 44 -7.87 8.88 5.76
N VAL A 45 -6.69 8.77 6.38
CA VAL A 45 -5.70 7.73 6.05
C VAL A 45 -5.67 6.68 7.16
N PHE A 46 -6.02 5.45 6.80
CA PHE A 46 -6.04 4.32 7.72
C PHE A 46 -4.86 3.39 7.44
N VAL A 47 -4.12 3.00 8.50
CA VAL A 47 -2.94 2.15 8.38
C VAL A 47 -3.20 0.82 9.06
N GLU A 48 -3.17 -0.26 8.29
CA GLU A 48 -3.35 -1.60 8.81
C GLU A 48 -2.01 -2.22 9.25
N PRO A 49 -1.98 -2.94 10.38
CA PRO A 49 -0.83 -3.75 10.76
C PRO A 49 -0.66 -4.91 9.77
N VAL A 50 0.58 -5.38 9.64
CA VAL A 50 0.90 -6.61 8.90
C VAL A 50 1.60 -7.57 9.86
N THR A 51 1.07 -8.77 9.98
CA THR A 51 1.61 -9.83 10.83
C THR A 51 2.55 -10.75 10.05
N VAL A 52 3.23 -11.66 10.76
CA VAL A 52 4.00 -12.73 10.13
C VAL A 52 3.11 -13.62 9.27
N ASN A 53 1.87 -13.91 9.71
CA ASN A 53 0.94 -14.72 8.96
C ASN A 53 0.48 -14.02 7.66
N ASP A 54 0.28 -12.70 7.69
CA ASP A 54 -0.05 -11.93 6.49
C ASP A 54 1.05 -12.03 5.43
N ASN A 55 2.32 -11.96 5.85
CA ASN A 55 3.46 -12.15 4.96
C ASN A 55 3.55 -13.57 4.42
N LEU A 56 3.26 -14.58 5.24
CA LEU A 56 3.24 -15.97 4.79
C LEU A 56 2.16 -16.20 3.73
N GLU A 57 0.93 -15.72 3.97
CA GLU A 57 -0.16 -15.78 2.99
C GLU A 57 0.19 -15.00 1.71
N GLY A 58 0.79 -13.81 1.85
CA GLY A 58 1.29 -13.01 0.73
C GLY A 58 2.33 -13.76 -0.10
N ALA A 59 3.30 -14.41 0.54
CA ALA A 59 4.33 -15.20 -0.15
C ALA A 59 3.74 -16.41 -0.89
N MET A 60 2.79 -17.12 -0.28
CA MET A 60 2.09 -18.23 -0.93
C MET A 60 1.32 -17.75 -2.17
N MET A 61 0.62 -16.62 -2.07
CA MET A 61 -0.11 -16.03 -3.20
C MET A 61 0.83 -15.52 -4.29
N ALA A 62 1.93 -14.88 -3.93
CA ALA A 62 2.95 -14.39 -4.86
C ALA A 62 3.48 -15.54 -5.74
N LEU A 63 3.78 -16.69 -5.14
CA LEU A 63 4.17 -17.90 -5.86
C LEU A 63 3.08 -18.42 -6.80
N GLN A 64 1.81 -18.38 -6.38
CA GLN A 64 0.69 -18.86 -7.18
C GLN A 64 0.35 -17.94 -8.37
N LYS A 65 0.50 -16.63 -8.20
CA LYS A 65 0.01 -15.61 -9.14
C LYS A 65 1.11 -14.91 -9.94
N GLY A 66 2.38 -15.11 -9.58
CA GLY A 66 3.51 -14.44 -10.23
C GLY A 66 3.48 -12.92 -10.06
N VAL A 67 3.25 -12.49 -8.82
CA VAL A 67 3.29 -11.08 -8.36
C VAL A 67 4.31 -10.95 -7.22
N SER A 68 4.66 -9.73 -6.80
CA SER A 68 5.53 -9.56 -5.64
C SER A 68 4.84 -9.93 -4.32
N VAL A 69 5.62 -10.18 -3.27
CA VAL A 69 5.07 -10.47 -1.93
C VAL A 69 4.27 -9.27 -1.41
N ASN A 70 4.78 -8.05 -1.61
CA ASN A 70 4.13 -6.84 -1.09
C ASN A 70 2.82 -6.56 -1.83
N ASP A 71 2.77 -6.75 -3.16
CA ASP A 71 1.52 -6.67 -3.93
C ASP A 71 0.48 -7.68 -3.44
N ALA A 72 0.92 -8.90 -3.13
CA ALA A 72 0.04 -9.93 -2.59
C ALA A 72 -0.48 -9.57 -1.19
N VAL A 73 0.37 -9.01 -0.31
CA VAL A 73 -0.04 -8.52 1.01
C VAL A 73 -1.02 -7.35 0.91
N ALA A 74 -0.78 -6.40 0.01
CA ALA A 74 -1.72 -5.32 -0.30
C ALA A 74 -3.08 -5.88 -0.72
N TYR A 75 -3.08 -6.78 -1.70
CA TYR A 75 -4.31 -7.36 -2.24
C TYR A 75 -5.08 -8.19 -1.21
N LEU A 76 -4.40 -9.01 -0.41
CA LEU A 76 -5.03 -9.76 0.69
C LEU A 76 -5.65 -8.82 1.73
N THR A 77 -4.96 -7.73 2.06
CA THR A 77 -5.48 -6.71 2.97
C THR A 77 -6.72 -6.02 2.40
N MET A 78 -6.68 -5.63 1.12
CA MET A 78 -7.83 -5.07 0.40
C MET A 78 -9.03 -6.03 0.47
N ARG A 79 -8.81 -7.31 0.18
CA ARG A 79 -9.84 -8.35 0.23
C ARG A 79 -10.48 -8.49 1.61
N ARG A 80 -9.67 -8.48 2.68
CA ARG A 80 -10.17 -8.55 4.06
C ARG A 80 -10.95 -7.31 4.47
N LYS A 81 -10.62 -6.15 3.91
CA LYS A 81 -11.25 -4.85 4.24
C LYS A 81 -12.37 -4.44 3.27
N GLY A 82 -12.65 -5.27 2.27
CA GLY A 82 -13.67 -4.96 1.25
C GLY A 82 -13.29 -3.81 0.31
N VAL A 83 -12.00 -3.51 0.18
CA VAL A 83 -11.49 -2.46 -0.72
C VAL A 83 -11.34 -3.04 -2.12
N THR A 84 -11.87 -2.34 -3.13
CA THR A 84 -11.89 -2.80 -4.53
C THR A 84 -11.11 -1.91 -5.48
N GLU A 85 -10.71 -0.72 -5.04
CA GLU A 85 -9.94 0.28 -5.80
C GLU A 85 -8.53 0.41 -5.21
N ILE A 86 -7.53 0.59 -6.08
CA ILE A 86 -6.13 0.83 -5.65
C ILE A 86 -5.48 1.92 -6.47
N TYR A 87 -4.77 2.83 -5.78
CA TYR A 87 -3.79 3.74 -6.37
C TYR A 87 -2.46 3.01 -6.47
N THR A 88 -2.01 2.74 -7.68
CA THR A 88 -0.73 2.05 -7.91
C THR A 88 -0.16 2.38 -9.28
N PHE A 89 1.17 2.41 -9.36
CA PHE A 89 1.92 2.43 -10.63
C PHE A 89 2.43 1.04 -11.03
N ASP A 90 2.27 0.02 -10.16
CA ASP A 90 2.69 -1.34 -10.44
C ASP A 90 1.64 -2.08 -11.28
N LYS A 91 2.06 -2.53 -12.47
CA LYS A 91 1.25 -3.31 -13.40
C LYS A 91 0.95 -4.72 -12.90
N HIS A 92 1.63 -5.22 -11.87
CA HIS A 92 1.31 -6.52 -11.27
C HIS A 92 -0.14 -6.60 -10.77
N PHE A 93 -0.74 -5.48 -10.38
CA PHE A 93 -2.14 -5.42 -9.97
C PHE A 93 -3.13 -5.69 -11.11
N GLU A 94 -2.72 -5.59 -12.39
CA GLU A 94 -3.56 -6.01 -13.53
C GLU A 94 -3.85 -7.52 -13.51
N LYS A 95 -3.01 -8.32 -12.83
CA LYS A 95 -3.22 -9.77 -12.64
C LYS A 95 -4.20 -10.08 -11.50
N LEU A 96 -4.63 -9.07 -10.75
CA LEU A 96 -5.46 -9.20 -9.55
C LEU A 96 -6.83 -8.59 -9.82
N SER A 97 -7.86 -9.11 -9.13
CA SER A 97 -9.24 -8.65 -9.31
C SER A 97 -9.49 -7.35 -8.54
N VAL A 98 -8.85 -6.26 -8.98
CA VAL A 98 -8.96 -4.90 -8.41
C VAL A 98 -9.14 -3.88 -9.52
N LYS A 99 -9.78 -2.75 -9.20
CA LYS A 99 -9.87 -1.61 -10.09
C LYS A 99 -8.70 -0.67 -9.82
N ILE A 100 -7.79 -0.53 -10.79
CA ILE A 100 -6.73 0.45 -10.72
C ILE A 100 -7.33 1.84 -10.96
N VAL A 101 -7.03 2.78 -10.08
CA VAL A 101 -7.41 4.20 -10.22
C VAL A 101 -6.14 5.01 -10.49
N GLN A 102 -6.15 5.78 -11.57
CA GLN A 102 -5.08 6.71 -11.94
C GLN A 102 -5.67 8.12 -12.02
N GLU A 103 -5.00 9.09 -11.40
CA GLU A 103 -5.28 10.53 -11.49
C GLU A 103 -4.03 11.28 -11.92
#